data_AF-A0A9D6AF24-F1
#
_entry.id   AF-A0A9D6AF24-F1
#
_cell.length_a   1.000
_cell.length_b   1.000
_cell.length_c   1.000
_cell.angle_alpha   90.00
_cell.angle_beta   90.00
_cell.angle_gamma   90.00
#
_symmetry.space_group_name_H-M   'P 1'
#
loop_
_entity.id
_entity.type
_entity.pdbx_description
1 polymer ?
#
loop_
_entity_poly.entity_id
_entity_poly.type
_entity_poly.pdbx_seq_one_letter_code
_entity_poly.pdbx_strand_id
1 'polypeptide(L)'
;MYYSAGTYESFAKPEKPKDADKKSAYIIGTGLAGLAAAFYLVRDGQVKGTRIHLLEKLELAGGSCDGRKDVSKGFYMRGGREMDNHFECMWDMFRDVPSIETPGVSVLDEYYWLNKHDPNYSLCRASEKCGKDAHTDKKFKLDKESSLALAKLFMTPEKDLEDKKISDVLPDSFWNTNFWLYWQTMFAFQRWSSALEMKRYLCRFCHHIDGLPDFTALRFTKYNQYESMILPLVRYLENHGVSVDYGMDVKNVIINDTNGKKVATQIVYEKNGSQQTIDLTEDDLVFITNGCCTDTSCYGDQNTAPDISNVRNGVGESWDLWKNIAAQAKHGEYGNPDNFCSDFEATNWMSATIQTKDEEIIKKIIGVCKRDPREGKVTTGGIVTVKDST
;
A
#
# COMPACT_ATOMS: atom_id res chain seq x y z
N MET A 1 0.01 -12.28 -21.21
CA MET A 1 -1.23 -11.67 -20.67
C MET A 1 -1.79 -10.68 -21.67
N TYR A 2 -3.09 -10.38 -21.61
CA TYR A 2 -3.73 -9.29 -22.34
C TYR A 2 -4.61 -8.50 -21.36
N TYR A 3 -4.91 -7.24 -21.66
CA TYR A 3 -5.80 -6.41 -20.86
C TYR A 3 -7.23 -6.49 -21.37
N SER A 4 -8.18 -6.45 -20.45
CA SER A 4 -9.60 -6.41 -20.74
C SER A 4 -10.36 -5.60 -19.70
N ALA A 5 -11.62 -5.30 -19.99
CA ALA A 5 -12.56 -4.65 -19.09
C ALA A 5 -13.98 -5.09 -19.42
N GLY A 6 -14.89 -4.91 -18.46
CA GLY A 6 -16.31 -5.24 -18.62
C GLY A 6 -16.66 -6.66 -18.16
N THR A 7 -17.96 -6.91 -18.08
CA THR A 7 -18.52 -8.06 -17.35
C THR A 7 -18.19 -9.41 -17.97
N TYR A 8 -17.93 -9.48 -19.28
CA TYR A 8 -17.61 -10.74 -19.96
C TYR A 8 -16.35 -11.39 -19.38
N GLU A 9 -15.27 -10.62 -19.29
CA GLU A 9 -13.99 -11.12 -18.76
C GLU A 9 -14.00 -11.18 -17.23
N SER A 10 -14.68 -10.26 -16.54
CA SER A 10 -14.76 -10.26 -15.07
C SER A 10 -15.51 -11.48 -14.50
N PHE A 11 -16.46 -12.06 -15.24
CA PHE A 11 -17.20 -13.23 -14.79
C PHE A 11 -16.72 -14.55 -15.39
N ALA A 12 -15.89 -14.51 -16.43
CA ALA A 12 -15.28 -15.70 -16.99
C ALA A 12 -14.35 -16.36 -15.95
N LYS A 13 -14.31 -17.69 -15.97
CA LYS A 13 -13.38 -18.47 -15.15
C LYS A 13 -12.33 -19.10 -16.07
N PRO A 14 -11.03 -18.95 -15.79
CA PRO A 14 -10.01 -19.53 -16.63
C PRO A 14 -10.03 -21.06 -16.55
N GLU A 15 -9.74 -21.71 -17.68
CA GLU A 15 -9.39 -23.12 -17.68
C GLU A 15 -8.11 -23.37 -16.86
N LYS A 16 -7.95 -24.59 -16.34
CA LYS A 16 -6.75 -24.96 -15.60
C LYS A 16 -5.51 -24.74 -16.48
N PRO A 17 -4.55 -23.90 -16.05
CA PRO A 17 -3.35 -23.69 -16.82
C PRO A 17 -2.60 -25.00 -17.07
N LYS A 18 -2.06 -25.13 -18.28
CA LYS A 18 -1.23 -26.27 -18.64
C LYS A 18 -0.14 -26.47 -17.59
N ASP A 19 0.02 -27.71 -17.15
CA ASP A 19 1.04 -28.14 -16.22
C ASP A 19 0.94 -27.55 -14.79
N ALA A 20 -0.15 -26.89 -14.40
CA ALA A 20 -0.29 -26.33 -13.05
C ALA A 20 -0.02 -27.35 -11.92
N ASP A 21 -0.42 -28.61 -12.12
CA ASP A 21 -0.19 -29.69 -11.13
C ASP A 21 1.28 -30.03 -10.89
N LYS A 22 2.18 -29.65 -11.80
CA LYS A 22 3.61 -29.92 -11.70
C LYS A 22 4.40 -28.73 -11.13
N LYS A 23 3.77 -27.56 -10.98
CA LYS A 23 4.42 -26.32 -10.52
C LYS A 23 4.33 -26.15 -9.00
N SER A 24 5.36 -25.54 -8.41
CA SER A 24 5.35 -24.99 -7.06
C SER A 24 5.54 -23.47 -7.13
N ALA A 25 5.24 -22.76 -6.04
CA ALA A 25 5.48 -21.33 -5.95
C ALA A 25 6.09 -20.96 -4.60
N TYR A 26 7.14 -20.15 -4.64
CA TYR A 26 7.79 -19.53 -3.48
C TYR A 26 7.55 -18.02 -3.55
N ILE A 27 6.92 -17.46 -2.53
CA ILE A 27 6.50 -16.06 -2.51
C ILE A 27 7.22 -15.39 -1.35
N ILE A 28 8.07 -14.41 -1.67
CA ILE A 28 8.91 -13.71 -0.69
C ILE A 28 8.16 -12.48 -0.18
N GLY A 29 7.85 -12.50 1.12
CA GLY A 29 7.08 -11.49 1.82
C GLY A 29 5.57 -11.76 1.78
N THR A 30 4.91 -11.54 2.91
CA THR A 30 3.46 -11.73 3.05
C THR A 30 2.69 -10.42 3.20
N GLY A 31 3.20 -9.36 2.57
CA GLY A 31 2.40 -8.18 2.27
C GLY A 31 1.25 -8.50 1.32
N LEU A 32 0.38 -7.51 1.07
CA LEU A 32 -0.80 -7.67 0.20
C LEU A 32 -0.45 -8.26 -1.18
N ALA A 33 0.68 -7.87 -1.77
CA ALA A 33 1.13 -8.40 -3.07
C ALA A 33 1.41 -9.91 -3.04
N GLY A 34 2.17 -10.39 -2.04
CA GLY A 34 2.48 -11.81 -1.90
C GLY A 34 1.25 -12.66 -1.62
N LEU A 35 0.38 -12.20 -0.72
CA LEU A 35 -0.89 -12.89 -0.42
C LEU A 35 -1.84 -12.90 -1.63
N ALA A 36 -1.91 -11.80 -2.40
CA ALA A 36 -2.69 -11.76 -3.64
C ALA A 36 -2.14 -12.72 -4.69
N ALA A 37 -0.81 -12.81 -4.85
CA ALA A 37 -0.20 -13.78 -5.76
C ALA A 37 -0.57 -15.23 -5.37
N ALA A 38 -0.49 -15.57 -4.08
CA ALA A 38 -0.93 -16.87 -3.58
C ALA A 38 -2.42 -17.14 -3.87
N PHE A 39 -3.27 -16.13 -3.69
CA PHE A 39 -4.71 -16.23 -3.98
C PHE A 39 -4.95 -16.54 -5.45
N TYR A 40 -4.33 -15.81 -6.36
CA TYR A 40 -4.50 -16.03 -7.80
C TYR A 40 -3.90 -17.37 -8.25
N LEU A 41 -2.80 -17.83 -7.63
CA LEU A 41 -2.26 -19.17 -7.88
C LEU A 41 -3.23 -20.28 -7.47
N VAL A 42 -3.95 -20.12 -6.35
CA VAL A 42 -4.99 -21.05 -5.91
C VAL A 42 -6.21 -20.98 -6.82
N ARG A 43 -6.78 -19.78 -7.00
CA ARG A 43 -8.08 -19.60 -7.67
C ARG A 43 -8.00 -19.84 -9.17
N ASP A 44 -7.05 -19.18 -9.83
CA ASP A 44 -6.97 -19.13 -11.30
C ASP A 44 -5.86 -20.02 -11.83
N GLY A 45 -4.71 -20.02 -11.13
CA GLY A 45 -3.60 -20.93 -11.39
C GLY A 45 -3.96 -22.38 -11.13
N GLN A 46 -4.96 -22.62 -10.26
CA GLN A 46 -5.38 -23.95 -9.81
C GLN A 46 -4.17 -24.81 -9.35
N VAL A 47 -3.17 -24.14 -8.76
CA VAL A 47 -2.01 -24.76 -8.13
C VAL A 47 -2.45 -25.26 -6.75
N LYS A 48 -2.08 -26.49 -6.41
CA LYS A 48 -2.41 -27.07 -5.10
C LYS A 48 -1.77 -26.22 -4.00
N GLY A 49 -2.54 -25.79 -3.00
CA GLY A 49 -2.03 -24.91 -1.96
C GLY A 49 -0.81 -25.46 -1.21
N THR A 50 -0.71 -26.77 -1.05
CA THR A 50 0.46 -27.44 -0.44
C THR A 50 1.76 -27.29 -1.24
N ARG A 51 1.71 -26.69 -2.44
CA ARG A 51 2.85 -26.36 -3.29
C ARG A 51 3.10 -24.85 -3.37
N ILE A 52 2.39 -24.05 -2.57
CA ILE A 52 2.54 -22.60 -2.48
C ILE A 52 3.12 -22.30 -1.10
N HIS A 53 4.30 -21.70 -1.09
CA HIS A 53 5.10 -21.44 0.10
C HIS A 53 5.29 -19.94 0.26
N LEU A 54 4.68 -19.37 1.30
CA LEU A 54 4.82 -17.96 1.65
C LEU A 54 5.96 -17.80 2.66
N LEU A 55 7.01 -17.08 2.30
CA LEU A 55 8.20 -16.88 3.12
C LEU A 55 8.13 -15.52 3.80
N GLU A 56 7.86 -15.51 5.11
CA GLU A 56 7.71 -14.28 5.90
C GLU A 56 8.82 -14.16 6.93
N LYS A 57 9.44 -12.99 7.03
CA LYS A 57 10.44 -12.73 8.05
C LYS A 57 9.79 -12.53 9.43
N LEU A 58 8.75 -11.71 9.48
CA LEU A 58 8.06 -11.36 10.72
C LEU A 58 7.33 -12.56 11.31
N GLU A 59 6.78 -12.39 12.51
CA GLU A 59 5.96 -13.40 13.18
C GLU A 59 4.49 -13.37 12.72
N LEU A 60 4.15 -12.44 11.83
CA LEU A 60 2.78 -12.18 11.39
C LEU A 60 2.77 -11.65 9.96
N ALA A 61 1.81 -12.14 9.18
CA ALA A 61 1.59 -11.67 7.82
C ALA A 61 0.99 -10.25 7.75
N GLY A 62 0.99 -9.68 6.54
CA GLY A 62 0.30 -8.42 6.22
C GLY A 62 1.21 -7.29 5.76
N GLY A 63 2.53 -7.37 6.02
CA GLY A 63 3.47 -6.32 5.65
C GLY A 63 2.96 -4.94 6.08
N SER A 64 2.93 -3.97 5.16
CA SER A 64 2.46 -2.60 5.39
C SER A 64 0.94 -2.42 5.60
N CYS A 65 0.16 -3.51 5.64
CA CYS A 65 -1.26 -3.53 6.01
C CYS A 65 -1.42 -4.06 7.43
N ASP A 66 -0.73 -3.43 8.38
CA ASP A 66 -0.74 -3.79 9.79
C ASP A 66 -1.84 -3.06 10.59
N GLY A 67 -2.18 -3.66 11.73
CA GLY A 67 -2.95 -3.05 12.81
C GLY A 67 -2.74 -3.94 14.02
N ARG A 68 -2.09 -3.41 15.06
CA ARG A 68 -1.63 -4.22 16.19
C ARG A 68 -2.00 -3.59 17.52
N LYS A 69 -2.18 -4.48 18.50
CA LYS A 69 -2.26 -4.13 19.91
C LYS A 69 -1.05 -4.71 20.62
N ASP A 70 -0.19 -3.85 21.13
CA ASP A 70 0.92 -4.22 21.99
C ASP A 70 0.60 -3.79 23.43
N VAL A 71 0.75 -4.70 24.38
CA VAL A 71 0.40 -4.43 25.78
C VAL A 71 1.32 -3.41 26.46
N SER A 72 2.53 -3.23 25.94
CA SER A 72 3.54 -2.29 26.44
C SER A 72 3.48 -0.92 25.73
N LYS A 73 3.01 -0.89 24.47
CA LYS A 73 3.02 0.32 23.62
C LYS A 73 1.63 0.88 23.29
N GLY A 74 0.57 0.08 23.45
CA GLY A 74 -0.80 0.43 23.06
C GLY A 74 -1.19 -0.08 21.66
N PHE A 75 -2.25 0.50 21.10
CA PHE A 75 -2.64 0.23 19.71
C PHE A 75 -1.80 1.06 18.76
N TYR A 76 -1.37 0.45 17.66
CA TYR A 76 -0.69 1.16 16.60
C TYR A 76 -0.99 0.56 15.22
N MET A 77 -0.95 1.44 14.23
CA MET A 77 -0.98 1.10 12.82
C MET A 77 -0.05 2.06 12.09
N ARG A 78 0.75 1.56 11.15
CA ARG A 78 1.69 2.42 10.41
C ARG A 78 0.97 3.41 9.48
N GLY A 79 -0.16 3.03 8.90
CA GLY A 79 -0.97 3.93 8.06
C GLY A 79 -2.34 3.37 7.75
N GLY A 80 -3.33 4.25 7.58
CA GLY A 80 -4.63 3.89 7.02
C GLY A 80 -4.52 3.71 5.51
N ARG A 81 -5.46 2.97 4.92
CA ARG A 81 -5.60 2.86 3.47
C ARG A 81 -6.98 3.36 3.07
N GLU A 82 -6.99 4.34 2.18
CA GLU A 82 -8.18 4.77 1.48
C GLU A 82 -8.32 3.96 0.18
N MET A 83 -9.52 3.48 -0.14
CA MET A 83 -9.75 2.72 -1.36
C MET A 83 -10.87 3.31 -2.19
N ASP A 84 -10.84 2.98 -3.48
CA ASP A 84 -11.74 3.50 -4.50
C ASP A 84 -12.49 2.34 -5.21
N ASN A 85 -13.63 2.63 -5.83
CA ASN A 85 -14.45 1.62 -6.51
C ASN A 85 -13.78 1.02 -7.75
N HIS A 86 -12.77 1.68 -8.32
CA HIS A 86 -12.00 1.25 -9.47
C HIS A 86 -10.66 0.59 -9.09
N PHE A 87 -10.52 0.05 -7.88
CA PHE A 87 -9.47 -0.93 -7.55
C PHE A 87 -9.83 -2.29 -8.18
N GLU A 88 -9.94 -2.34 -9.51
CA GLU A 88 -10.50 -3.45 -10.30
C GLU A 88 -9.95 -4.81 -9.88
N CYS A 89 -8.63 -4.99 -9.89
CA CYS A 89 -7.99 -6.26 -9.52
C CYS A 89 -8.12 -6.59 -8.03
N MET A 90 -8.27 -5.58 -7.17
CA MET A 90 -8.45 -5.82 -5.74
C MET A 90 -9.87 -6.36 -5.49
N TRP A 91 -10.88 -5.76 -6.13
CA TRP A 91 -12.27 -6.20 -6.00
C TRP A 91 -12.54 -7.53 -6.71
N ASP A 92 -11.82 -7.83 -7.78
CA ASP A 92 -11.84 -9.17 -8.36
C ASP A 92 -11.32 -10.25 -7.39
N MET A 93 -10.33 -9.93 -6.55
CA MET A 93 -9.87 -10.87 -5.52
C MET A 93 -10.87 -10.95 -4.35
N PHE A 94 -11.21 -9.82 -3.73
CA PHE A 94 -11.98 -9.80 -2.48
C PHE A 94 -13.46 -10.19 -2.65
N ARG A 95 -13.98 -10.30 -3.88
CA ARG A 95 -15.30 -10.92 -4.12
C ARG A 95 -15.33 -12.42 -3.85
N ASP A 96 -14.19 -13.11 -3.92
CA ASP A 96 -14.10 -14.55 -3.65
C ASP A 96 -13.41 -14.87 -2.31
N VAL A 97 -12.89 -13.85 -1.60
CA VAL A 97 -12.38 -14.00 -0.23
C VAL A 97 -13.57 -13.93 0.75
N PRO A 98 -13.89 -15.00 1.50
CA PRO A 98 -14.98 -14.99 2.46
C PRO A 98 -14.74 -14.00 3.59
N SER A 99 -15.80 -13.35 4.06
CA SER A 99 -15.77 -12.63 5.33
C SER A 99 -15.52 -13.59 6.49
N ILE A 100 -14.80 -13.11 7.49
CA ILE A 100 -14.62 -13.79 8.78
C ILE A 100 -15.63 -13.33 9.85
N GLU A 101 -16.37 -12.26 9.58
CA GLU A 101 -17.37 -11.67 10.48
C GLU A 101 -18.77 -12.19 10.17
N THR A 102 -19.13 -12.22 8.87
CA THR A 102 -20.46 -12.60 8.41
C THR A 102 -20.39 -13.88 7.57
N PRO A 103 -20.96 -15.01 8.04
CA PRO A 103 -20.98 -16.24 7.26
C PRO A 103 -21.72 -16.09 5.92
N GLY A 104 -21.14 -16.65 4.86
CA GLY A 104 -21.79 -16.76 3.55
C GLY A 104 -21.69 -15.51 2.66
N VAL A 105 -20.93 -14.50 3.05
CA VAL A 105 -20.68 -13.30 2.24
C VAL A 105 -19.18 -13.07 2.07
N SER A 106 -18.79 -12.33 1.02
CA SER A 106 -17.40 -11.99 0.74
C SER A 106 -16.95 -10.73 1.49
N VAL A 107 -15.64 -10.50 1.54
CA VAL A 107 -15.06 -9.23 2.02
C VAL A 107 -15.57 -8.06 1.18
N LEU A 108 -15.73 -8.23 -0.13
CA LEU A 108 -16.31 -7.20 -0.99
C LEU A 108 -17.76 -6.88 -0.59
N ASP A 109 -18.59 -7.87 -0.27
CA ASP A 109 -19.99 -7.65 0.12
C ASP A 109 -20.08 -6.80 1.39
N GLU A 110 -19.32 -7.16 2.43
CA GLU A 110 -19.28 -6.39 3.67
C GLU A 110 -18.78 -4.97 3.45
N TYR A 111 -17.70 -4.83 2.66
CA TYR A 111 -17.15 -3.54 2.30
C TYR A 111 -18.17 -2.68 1.55
N TYR A 112 -18.88 -3.27 0.58
CA TYR A 112 -19.87 -2.59 -0.23
C TYR A 112 -21.06 -2.11 0.62
N TRP A 113 -21.65 -2.98 1.44
CA TRP A 113 -22.79 -2.62 2.28
C TRP A 113 -22.42 -1.59 3.33
N LEU A 114 -21.26 -1.72 3.98
CA LEU A 114 -20.77 -0.75 4.95
C LEU A 114 -20.72 0.65 4.35
N ASN A 115 -20.06 0.81 3.20
CA ASN A 115 -19.87 2.10 2.56
C ASN A 115 -21.16 2.64 1.89
N LYS A 116 -22.21 1.82 1.77
CA LYS A 116 -23.56 2.27 1.40
C LYS A 116 -24.37 2.73 2.60
N HIS A 117 -24.25 2.04 3.74
CA HIS A 117 -24.95 2.38 4.98
C HIS A 117 -24.35 3.60 5.68
N ASP A 118 -23.04 3.78 5.59
CA ASP A 118 -22.29 4.89 6.19
C ASP A 118 -21.30 5.49 5.17
N PRO A 119 -21.80 6.24 4.16
CA PRO A 119 -20.96 6.79 3.10
C PRO A 119 -19.96 7.81 3.64
N ASN A 120 -18.71 7.70 3.18
CA ASN A 120 -17.64 8.58 3.65
C ASN A 120 -17.73 9.99 3.06
N TYR A 121 -17.52 11.00 3.90
CA TYR A 121 -17.26 12.38 3.50
C TYR A 121 -16.73 13.19 4.70
N SER A 122 -15.94 14.22 4.41
CA SER A 122 -15.38 15.15 5.38
C SER A 122 -16.25 16.39 5.57
N LEU A 123 -16.43 16.79 6.82
CA LEU A 123 -17.08 18.06 7.20
C LEU A 123 -16.08 19.18 7.49
N CYS A 124 -14.78 18.86 7.54
CA CYS A 124 -13.68 19.80 7.73
C CYS A 124 -12.40 19.19 7.17
N ARG A 125 -12.07 19.51 5.91
CA ARG A 125 -10.91 18.93 5.20
C ARG A 125 -9.57 19.48 5.71
N ALA A 126 -9.57 20.71 6.18
CA ALA A 126 -8.38 21.38 6.69
C ALA A 126 -8.75 22.38 7.79
N SER A 127 -7.84 22.54 8.76
CA SER A 127 -7.95 23.50 9.84
C SER A 127 -6.76 24.46 9.87
N GLU A 128 -6.95 25.63 10.47
CA GLU A 128 -5.92 26.62 10.77
C GLU A 128 -6.18 27.25 12.15
N LYS A 129 -5.23 28.04 12.67
CA LYS A 129 -5.41 28.87 13.87
C LYS A 129 -5.97 28.08 15.06
N CYS A 130 -5.31 26.95 15.34
CA CYS A 130 -5.65 26.03 16.42
C CYS A 130 -7.06 25.40 16.31
N GLY A 131 -7.39 24.85 15.14
CA GLY A 131 -8.58 24.02 14.95
C GLY A 131 -9.80 24.74 14.36
N LYS A 132 -9.64 25.98 13.86
CA LYS A 132 -10.68 26.65 13.07
C LYS A 132 -10.70 26.08 11.67
N ASP A 133 -11.88 26.00 11.06
CA ASP A 133 -12.01 25.59 9.66
C ASP A 133 -11.17 26.53 8.76
N ALA A 134 -10.35 25.96 7.88
CA ALA A 134 -9.52 26.72 6.94
C ALA A 134 -10.33 27.32 5.77
N HIS A 135 -11.66 27.11 5.74
CA HIS A 135 -12.58 27.62 4.74
C HIS A 135 -12.06 27.37 3.32
N THR A 136 -11.65 26.13 3.09
CA THR A 136 -11.21 25.71 1.77
C THR A 136 -12.39 25.57 0.81
N ASP A 137 -13.62 25.51 1.34
CA ASP A 137 -14.92 25.62 0.66
C ASP A 137 -15.08 24.70 -0.54
N LYS A 138 -14.46 23.51 -0.48
CA LYS A 138 -14.40 22.53 -1.58
C LYS A 138 -13.79 23.09 -2.88
N LYS A 139 -13.08 24.22 -2.83
CA LYS A 139 -12.46 24.88 -3.99
C LYS A 139 -10.99 24.50 -4.10
N PHE A 140 -10.51 24.35 -5.33
CA PHE A 140 -9.10 24.13 -5.63
C PHE A 140 -8.23 25.39 -5.60
N LYS A 141 -8.82 26.57 -5.86
CA LYS A 141 -8.11 27.86 -5.92
C LYS A 141 -6.85 27.81 -6.81
N LEU A 142 -6.94 27.12 -7.96
CA LEU A 142 -5.90 27.14 -8.98
C LEU A 142 -5.94 28.48 -9.72
N ASP A 143 -4.80 29.15 -9.85
CA ASP A 143 -4.65 30.26 -10.78
C ASP A 143 -4.48 29.75 -12.23
N LYS A 144 -4.42 30.69 -13.18
CA LYS A 144 -4.30 30.38 -14.61
C LYS A 144 -3.01 29.64 -14.96
N GLU A 145 -1.89 30.04 -14.36
CA GLU A 145 -0.57 29.45 -14.62
C GLU A 145 -0.51 28.01 -14.12
N SER A 146 -0.92 27.80 -12.86
CA SER A 146 -1.06 26.50 -12.22
C SER A 146 -1.99 25.56 -13.00
N SER A 147 -3.13 26.08 -13.48
CA SER A 147 -4.09 25.30 -14.28
C SER A 147 -3.49 24.85 -15.62
N LEU A 148 -2.75 25.72 -16.31
CA LEU A 148 -2.07 25.39 -17.55
C LEU A 148 -0.93 24.39 -17.32
N ALA A 149 -0.18 24.53 -16.23
CA ALA A 149 0.90 23.61 -15.87
C ALA A 149 0.37 22.19 -15.57
N LEU A 150 -0.72 22.06 -14.81
CA LEU A 150 -1.39 20.77 -14.59
C LEU A 150 -1.89 20.14 -15.88
N ALA A 151 -2.53 20.92 -16.75
CA ALA A 151 -2.99 20.44 -18.05
C ALA A 151 -1.80 19.97 -18.94
N LYS A 152 -0.69 20.71 -18.91
CA LYS A 152 0.54 20.31 -19.59
C LYS A 152 1.09 19.00 -19.02
N LEU A 153 1.17 18.85 -17.69
CA LEU A 153 1.64 17.62 -17.03
C LEU A 153 0.78 16.41 -17.43
N PHE A 154 -0.55 16.58 -17.42
CA PHE A 154 -1.51 15.55 -17.84
C PHE A 154 -1.23 15.05 -19.27
N MET A 155 -0.95 15.97 -20.21
CA MET A 155 -0.66 15.65 -21.62
C MET A 155 0.80 15.26 -21.91
N THR A 156 1.74 15.49 -21.00
CA THR A 156 3.19 15.26 -21.24
C THR A 156 3.47 13.76 -21.32
N PRO A 157 4.12 13.22 -22.37
CA PRO A 157 4.48 11.80 -22.44
C PRO A 157 5.29 11.32 -21.22
N GLU A 158 5.06 10.10 -20.74
CA GLU A 158 5.73 9.57 -19.53
C GLU A 158 7.26 9.59 -19.63
N LYS A 159 7.81 9.19 -20.78
CA LYS A 159 9.26 9.22 -21.06
C LYS A 159 9.90 10.59 -20.88
N ASP A 160 9.11 11.67 -21.03
CA ASP A 160 9.62 13.04 -20.90
C ASP A 160 9.56 13.53 -19.43
N LEU A 161 9.09 12.68 -18.50
CA LEU A 161 8.99 12.94 -17.06
C LEU A 161 9.93 12.06 -16.22
N GLU A 162 10.69 11.17 -16.86
CA GLU A 162 11.73 10.38 -16.19
C GLU A 162 12.69 11.30 -15.43
N ASP A 163 13.00 10.92 -14.19
CA ASP A 163 13.86 11.64 -13.24
C ASP A 163 13.46 13.09 -12.87
N LYS A 164 12.29 13.56 -13.31
CA LYS A 164 11.79 14.90 -12.95
C LYS A 164 11.06 14.91 -11.62
N LYS A 165 11.32 15.94 -10.83
CA LYS A 165 10.58 16.26 -9.61
C LYS A 165 9.31 17.03 -9.95
N ILE A 166 8.31 16.96 -9.08
CA ILE A 166 7.09 17.77 -9.20
C ILE A 166 7.45 19.27 -9.23
N SER A 167 8.44 19.69 -8.45
CA SER A 167 8.97 21.07 -8.44
C SER A 167 9.57 21.52 -9.77
N ASP A 168 9.99 20.60 -10.64
CA ASP A 168 10.62 20.95 -11.92
C ASP A 168 9.58 21.29 -13.00
N VAL A 169 8.31 20.93 -12.77
CA VAL A 169 7.25 21.00 -13.79
C VAL A 169 6.05 21.85 -13.39
N LEU A 170 5.95 22.29 -12.13
CA LEU A 170 4.88 23.15 -11.62
C LEU A 170 5.42 24.50 -11.15
N PRO A 171 4.66 25.60 -11.34
CA PRO A 171 5.09 26.94 -10.98
C PRO A 171 5.00 27.20 -9.46
N ASP A 172 5.69 28.22 -8.96
CA ASP A 172 5.69 28.58 -7.53
C ASP A 172 4.31 28.94 -6.97
N SER A 173 3.45 29.50 -7.83
CA SER A 173 2.06 29.83 -7.51
C SER A 173 1.24 28.60 -7.10
N PHE A 174 1.59 27.41 -7.61
CA PHE A 174 0.88 26.16 -7.37
C PHE A 174 0.93 25.72 -5.89
N TRP A 175 2.03 25.97 -5.19
CA TRP A 175 2.25 25.50 -3.82
C TRP A 175 1.28 26.10 -2.80
N ASN A 176 0.67 27.25 -3.14
CA ASN A 176 -0.28 27.96 -2.28
C ASN A 176 -1.75 27.65 -2.61
N THR A 177 -1.99 26.76 -3.57
CA THR A 177 -3.34 26.38 -4.00
C THR A 177 -3.95 25.38 -3.02
N ASN A 178 -5.28 25.39 -2.90
CA ASN A 178 -5.97 24.34 -2.15
C ASN A 178 -5.84 22.98 -2.84
N PHE A 179 -5.67 22.96 -4.17
CA PHE A 179 -5.38 21.72 -4.90
C PHE A 179 -4.14 21.03 -4.35
N TRP A 180 -3.01 21.74 -4.26
CA TRP A 180 -1.78 21.16 -3.72
C TRP A 180 -1.96 20.71 -2.26
N LEU A 181 -2.63 21.51 -1.44
CA LEU A 181 -2.97 21.14 -0.06
C LEU A 181 -3.70 19.79 0.01
N TYR A 182 -4.74 19.61 -0.80
CA TYR A 182 -5.51 18.35 -0.81
C TYR A 182 -4.67 17.19 -1.34
N TRP A 183 -3.93 17.42 -2.43
CA TRP A 183 -3.17 16.42 -3.15
C TRP A 183 -1.97 15.90 -2.35
N GLN A 184 -1.12 16.81 -1.87
CA GLN A 184 0.07 16.50 -1.07
C GLN A 184 -0.32 15.69 0.16
N THR A 185 -1.38 16.08 0.86
CA THR A 185 -1.71 15.45 2.14
C THR A 185 -2.47 14.14 1.98
N MET A 186 -3.36 14.02 0.99
CA MET A 186 -4.07 12.77 0.74
C MET A 186 -3.13 11.68 0.22
N PHE A 187 -2.18 12.03 -0.65
CA PHE A 187 -1.31 11.06 -1.32
C PHE A 187 0.14 11.07 -0.81
N ALA A 188 0.44 11.86 0.22
CA ALA A 188 1.77 12.03 0.81
C ALA A 188 2.86 12.45 -0.21
N PHE A 189 2.50 13.19 -1.27
CA PHE A 189 3.47 13.71 -2.23
C PHE A 189 4.34 14.82 -1.62
N GLN A 190 5.63 14.79 -1.91
CA GLN A 190 6.54 15.89 -1.63
C GLN A 190 6.85 16.66 -2.90
N ARG A 191 7.34 17.90 -2.78
CA ARG A 191 7.72 18.70 -3.97
C ARG A 191 8.84 18.04 -4.78
N TRP A 192 9.70 17.28 -4.11
CA TRP A 192 10.77 16.49 -4.70
C TRP A 192 10.36 15.08 -5.15
N SER A 193 9.10 14.67 -4.94
CA SER A 193 8.60 13.41 -5.46
C SER A 193 8.54 13.40 -6.99
N SER A 194 8.40 12.21 -7.58
CA SER A 194 8.35 12.01 -9.03
C SER A 194 7.17 12.74 -9.70
N ALA A 195 7.47 13.58 -10.69
CA ALA A 195 6.47 14.18 -11.56
C ALA A 195 5.75 13.14 -12.43
N LEU A 196 6.46 12.09 -12.84
CA LEU A 196 5.87 10.96 -13.55
C LEU A 196 4.78 10.28 -12.71
N GLU A 197 5.04 10.03 -11.43
CA GLU A 197 4.06 9.42 -10.56
C GLU A 197 2.87 10.36 -10.28
N MET A 198 3.11 11.66 -10.10
CA MET A 198 2.02 12.64 -10.02
C MET A 198 1.14 12.64 -11.29
N LYS A 199 1.74 12.58 -12.51
CA LYS A 199 0.98 12.43 -13.76
C LYS A 199 0.13 11.16 -13.73
N ARG A 200 0.69 10.03 -13.31
CA ARG A 200 -0.06 8.76 -13.23
C ARG A 200 -1.25 8.86 -12.29
N TYR A 201 -1.09 9.47 -11.12
CA TYR A 201 -2.20 9.74 -10.20
C TYR A 201 -3.26 10.66 -10.82
N LEU A 202 -2.85 11.74 -11.52
CA LEU A 202 -3.79 12.64 -12.20
C LEU A 202 -4.62 11.89 -13.26
N CYS A 203 -3.98 11.03 -14.05
CA CYS A 203 -4.66 10.19 -15.03
C CYS A 203 -5.56 9.13 -14.36
N ARG A 204 -5.05 8.48 -13.31
CA ARG A 204 -5.70 7.34 -12.66
C ARG A 204 -6.95 7.74 -11.87
N PHE A 205 -6.94 8.90 -11.22
CA PHE A 205 -8.02 9.34 -10.34
C PHE A 205 -8.83 10.52 -10.90
N CYS A 206 -8.72 10.81 -12.20
CA CYS A 206 -9.43 11.93 -12.84
C CYS A 206 -10.96 11.86 -12.66
N HIS A 207 -11.52 10.64 -12.59
CA HIS A 207 -12.95 10.40 -12.38
C HIS A 207 -13.43 10.69 -10.95
N HIS A 208 -12.52 10.90 -10.00
CA HIS A 208 -12.81 11.26 -8.60
C HIS A 208 -12.36 12.68 -8.24
N ILE A 209 -12.06 13.51 -9.25
CA ILE A 209 -11.54 14.86 -9.01
C ILE A 209 -12.50 15.72 -8.18
N ASP A 210 -13.81 15.55 -8.35
CA ASP A 210 -14.85 16.25 -7.60
C ASP A 210 -14.95 15.79 -6.13
N GLY A 211 -14.55 14.55 -5.84
CA GLY A 211 -14.49 14.00 -4.48
C GLY A 211 -13.19 14.29 -3.73
N LEU A 212 -12.16 14.87 -4.38
CA LEU A 212 -10.89 15.22 -3.74
C LEU A 212 -11.05 16.26 -2.59
N PRO A 213 -11.86 17.33 -2.72
CA PRO A 213 -11.98 18.34 -1.68
C PRO A 213 -12.75 17.91 -0.42
N ASP A 214 -13.56 16.86 -0.49
CA ASP A 214 -14.44 16.43 0.60
C ASP A 214 -14.44 14.92 0.88
N PHE A 215 -13.57 14.16 0.21
CA PHE A 215 -13.39 12.72 0.38
C PHE A 215 -14.62 11.85 0.09
N THR A 216 -15.60 12.36 -0.66
CA THR A 216 -16.79 11.58 -1.07
C THR A 216 -16.47 10.39 -1.98
N ALA A 217 -15.30 10.40 -2.63
CA ALA A 217 -14.81 9.29 -3.45
C ALA A 217 -14.18 8.15 -2.63
N LEU A 218 -13.77 8.41 -1.38
CA LEU A 218 -13.08 7.44 -0.55
C LEU A 218 -14.04 6.45 0.08
N ARG A 219 -13.54 5.24 0.31
CA ARG A 219 -14.24 4.17 1.02
C ARG A 219 -13.28 3.47 1.95
N PHE A 220 -13.80 2.92 3.05
CA PHE A 220 -13.00 2.34 4.13
C PHE A 220 -13.53 0.98 4.57
N THR A 221 -12.63 0.14 5.08
CA THR A 221 -13.01 -1.11 5.77
C THR A 221 -13.59 -0.83 7.15
N LYS A 222 -14.31 -1.81 7.72
CA LYS A 222 -14.90 -1.72 9.07
C LYS A 222 -13.84 -1.54 10.16
N TYR A 223 -12.75 -2.28 10.05
CA TYR A 223 -11.60 -2.23 10.95
C TYR A 223 -10.34 -1.83 10.16
N ASN A 224 -9.19 -1.92 10.82
CA ASN A 224 -7.89 -1.77 10.15
C ASN A 224 -7.72 -2.80 9.03
N GLN A 225 -6.78 -2.54 8.12
CA GLN A 225 -6.57 -3.37 6.93
C GLN A 225 -6.06 -4.77 7.27
N TYR A 226 -5.39 -4.95 8.41
CA TYR A 226 -5.00 -6.27 8.86
C TYR A 226 -6.24 -7.13 9.14
N GLU A 227 -7.13 -6.68 10.01
CA GLU A 227 -8.33 -7.41 10.42
C GLU A 227 -9.34 -7.55 9.28
N SER A 228 -9.55 -6.51 8.48
CA SER A 228 -10.61 -6.50 7.47
C SER A 228 -10.21 -7.08 6.12
N MET A 229 -8.92 -7.26 5.84
CA MET A 229 -8.45 -7.69 4.52
C MET A 229 -7.39 -8.78 4.60
N ILE A 230 -6.30 -8.54 5.34
CA ILE A 230 -5.20 -9.50 5.43
C ILE A 230 -5.63 -10.79 6.12
N LEU A 231 -6.28 -10.69 7.28
CA LEU A 231 -6.70 -11.85 8.04
C LEU A 231 -7.71 -12.74 7.26
N PRO A 232 -8.78 -12.19 6.64
CA PRO A 232 -9.64 -12.98 5.73
C PRO A 232 -8.88 -13.65 4.58
N LEU A 233 -7.93 -12.95 3.96
CA LEU A 233 -7.13 -13.48 2.87
C LEU A 233 -6.21 -14.62 3.32
N VAL A 234 -5.56 -14.47 4.47
CA VAL A 234 -4.76 -15.55 5.10
C VAL A 234 -5.63 -16.75 5.41
N ARG A 235 -6.83 -16.54 6.00
CA ARG A 235 -7.78 -17.64 6.29
C ARG A 235 -8.22 -18.37 5.02
N TYR A 236 -8.50 -17.64 3.94
CA TYR A 236 -8.80 -18.24 2.64
C TYR A 236 -7.64 -19.14 2.18
N LEU A 237 -6.40 -18.65 2.25
CA LEU A 237 -5.22 -19.39 1.80
C LEU A 237 -4.95 -20.64 2.66
N GLU A 238 -5.03 -20.52 3.99
CA GLU A 238 -4.88 -21.64 4.93
C GLU A 238 -5.93 -22.74 4.64
N ASN A 239 -7.18 -22.35 4.39
CA ASN A 239 -8.25 -23.28 4.04
C ASN A 239 -8.04 -24.00 2.70
N HIS A 240 -7.20 -23.44 1.83
CA HIS A 240 -6.78 -24.08 0.56
C HIS A 240 -5.45 -24.82 0.69
N GLY A 241 -4.92 -24.98 1.91
CA GLY A 241 -3.71 -25.74 2.20
C GLY A 241 -2.40 -25.01 1.93
N VAL A 242 -2.45 -23.68 1.75
CA VAL A 242 -1.25 -22.84 1.63
C VAL A 242 -0.63 -22.63 3.01
N SER A 243 0.69 -22.74 3.11
CA SER A 243 1.44 -22.51 4.36
C SER A 243 2.19 -21.18 4.34
N VAL A 244 2.27 -20.54 5.51
CA VAL A 244 3.15 -19.40 5.76
C VAL A 244 4.31 -19.86 6.65
N ASP A 245 5.52 -19.74 6.14
CA ASP A 245 6.76 -20.02 6.84
C ASP A 245 7.32 -18.72 7.42
N TYR A 246 7.07 -18.50 8.71
CA TYR A 246 7.56 -17.35 9.47
C TYR A 246 9.05 -17.50 9.87
N GLY A 247 9.68 -16.37 10.20
CA GLY A 247 11.10 -16.30 10.56
C GLY A 247 12.06 -16.53 9.38
N MET A 248 11.56 -16.44 8.14
CA MET A 248 12.31 -16.65 6.90
C MET A 248 12.86 -15.30 6.40
N ASP A 249 14.09 -14.98 6.74
CA ASP A 249 14.75 -13.76 6.28
C ASP A 249 15.48 -14.02 4.95
N VAL A 250 14.78 -13.86 3.83
CA VAL A 250 15.33 -14.14 2.50
C VAL A 250 16.35 -13.08 2.10
N LYS A 251 17.60 -13.50 1.94
CA LYS A 251 18.75 -12.63 1.63
C LYS A 251 19.02 -12.49 0.15
N ASN A 252 18.73 -13.52 -0.65
CA ASN A 252 18.95 -13.48 -2.09
C ASN A 252 18.09 -14.51 -2.86
N VAL A 253 17.88 -14.25 -4.15
CA VAL A 253 17.44 -15.25 -5.13
C VAL A 253 18.51 -15.32 -6.21
N ILE A 254 19.13 -16.49 -6.38
CA ILE A 254 20.16 -16.71 -7.38
C ILE A 254 19.49 -16.95 -8.73
N ILE A 255 19.83 -16.12 -9.72
CA ILE A 255 19.24 -16.17 -11.06
C ILE A 255 20.33 -16.43 -12.08
N ASN A 256 20.25 -17.58 -12.74
CA ASN A 256 21.13 -17.92 -13.84
C ASN A 256 20.61 -17.35 -15.15
N ASP A 257 21.46 -16.63 -15.87
CA ASP A 257 21.20 -16.14 -17.21
C ASP A 257 22.06 -16.92 -18.22
N THR A 258 21.42 -17.85 -18.93
CA THR A 258 22.04 -18.63 -20.01
C THR A 258 21.37 -18.25 -21.33
N ASN A 259 22.13 -17.61 -22.23
CA ASN A 259 21.65 -17.16 -23.54
C ASN A 259 20.35 -16.33 -23.46
N GLY A 260 20.23 -15.44 -22.47
CA GLY A 260 19.05 -14.59 -22.27
C GLY A 260 17.87 -15.27 -21.59
N LYS A 261 17.91 -16.59 -21.36
CA LYS A 261 16.95 -17.29 -20.49
C LYS A 261 17.37 -17.10 -19.04
N LYS A 262 16.50 -16.50 -18.24
CA LYS A 262 16.68 -16.26 -16.80
C LYS A 262 15.91 -17.30 -16.00
N VAL A 263 16.61 -18.00 -15.11
CA VAL A 263 16.03 -19.06 -14.27
C VAL A 263 16.51 -18.84 -12.84
N ALA A 264 15.57 -18.69 -11.91
CA ALA A 264 15.88 -18.72 -10.48
C ALA A 264 16.27 -20.16 -10.10
N THR A 265 17.45 -20.35 -9.50
CA THR A 265 17.99 -21.67 -9.19
C THR A 265 18.11 -21.94 -7.70
N GLN A 266 18.13 -20.89 -6.87
CA GLN A 266 18.25 -21.05 -5.42
C GLN A 266 17.69 -19.83 -4.68
N ILE A 267 17.01 -20.07 -3.55
CA ILE A 267 16.67 -19.04 -2.56
C ILE A 267 17.65 -19.16 -1.40
N VAL A 268 18.32 -18.06 -1.05
CA VAL A 268 19.21 -17.98 0.11
C VAL A 268 18.48 -17.21 1.21
N TYR A 269 18.36 -17.81 2.39
CA TYR A 269 17.67 -17.20 3.53
C TYR A 269 18.39 -17.47 4.84
N GLU A 270 18.10 -16.65 5.84
CA GLU A 270 18.52 -16.88 7.22
C GLU A 270 17.30 -17.28 8.06
N LYS A 271 17.47 -18.30 8.90
CA LYS A 271 16.49 -18.72 9.90
C LYS A 271 17.20 -19.21 11.15
N ASN A 272 16.74 -18.78 12.32
CA ASN A 272 17.35 -19.14 13.61
C ASN A 272 18.87 -18.87 13.67
N GLY A 273 19.32 -17.75 13.08
CA GLY A 273 20.73 -17.33 13.05
C GLY A 273 21.63 -18.18 12.15
N SER A 274 21.07 -19.02 11.28
CA SER A 274 21.83 -19.85 10.34
C SER A 274 21.38 -19.58 8.91
N GLN A 275 22.34 -19.39 8.01
CA GLN A 275 22.07 -19.30 6.57
C GLN A 275 21.74 -20.69 6.02
N GLN A 276 20.68 -20.76 5.20
CA GLN A 276 20.16 -21.95 4.57
C GLN A 276 19.77 -21.64 3.12
N THR A 277 19.49 -22.70 2.35
CA THR A 277 19.13 -22.58 0.94
C THR A 277 17.94 -23.46 0.58
N ILE A 278 17.15 -23.01 -0.39
CA ILE A 278 16.14 -23.81 -1.08
C ILE A 278 16.57 -23.90 -2.54
N ASP A 279 16.87 -25.10 -3.02
CA ASP A 279 17.18 -25.33 -4.43
C ASP A 279 15.90 -25.33 -5.26
N LEU A 280 15.95 -24.71 -6.43
CA LEU A 280 14.81 -24.51 -7.31
C LEU A 280 15.01 -25.19 -8.66
N THR A 281 13.90 -25.61 -9.25
CA THR A 281 13.79 -26.07 -10.64
C THR A 281 13.04 -25.05 -11.49
N GLU A 282 12.99 -25.24 -12.81
CA GLU A 282 12.16 -24.39 -13.69
C GLU A 282 10.64 -24.54 -13.46
N ASP A 283 10.22 -25.56 -12.69
CA ASP A 283 8.84 -25.75 -12.28
C ASP A 283 8.53 -25.05 -10.94
N ASP A 284 9.52 -24.44 -10.29
CA ASP A 284 9.35 -23.65 -9.08
C ASP A 284 9.31 -22.14 -9.42
N LEU A 285 8.13 -21.55 -9.30
CA LEU A 285 7.90 -20.13 -9.55
C LEU A 285 8.38 -19.31 -8.35
N VAL A 286 9.03 -18.18 -8.58
CA VAL A 286 9.47 -17.28 -7.51
C VAL A 286 8.82 -15.90 -7.70
N PHE A 287 8.08 -15.46 -6.68
CA PHE A 287 7.47 -14.13 -6.63
C PHE A 287 8.17 -13.30 -5.56
N ILE A 288 8.69 -12.14 -5.94
CA ILE A 288 9.53 -11.32 -5.07
C ILE A 288 8.84 -9.99 -4.84
N THR A 289 8.58 -9.64 -3.58
CA THR A 289 8.22 -8.27 -3.21
C THR A 289 9.52 -7.48 -3.00
N ASN A 290 9.96 -6.74 -4.02
CA ASN A 290 11.23 -6.02 -3.99
C ASN A 290 11.09 -4.62 -3.37
N GLY A 291 11.80 -4.38 -2.26
CA GLY A 291 11.70 -3.15 -1.48
C GLY A 291 10.40 -3.06 -0.66
N CYS A 292 10.43 -2.22 0.39
CA CYS A 292 9.30 -2.04 1.29
C CYS A 292 9.30 -0.64 1.91
N CYS A 293 8.15 0.03 1.88
CA CYS A 293 7.97 1.35 2.49
C CYS A 293 7.87 1.33 4.02
N THR A 294 7.76 0.13 4.61
CA THR A 294 7.73 -0.04 6.08
C THR A 294 8.90 -0.88 6.59
N ASP A 295 9.92 -1.05 5.75
CA ASP A 295 11.20 -1.62 6.16
C ASP A 295 11.83 -0.77 7.27
N THR A 296 12.59 -1.41 8.16
CA THR A 296 13.30 -0.72 9.26
C THR A 296 12.42 0.23 10.09
N SER A 297 11.12 -0.09 10.24
CA SER A 297 10.20 0.72 11.06
C SER A 297 10.64 0.69 12.53
N CYS A 298 10.87 1.87 13.12
CA CYS A 298 11.23 2.03 14.52
C CYS A 298 10.00 2.49 15.33
N TYR A 299 9.85 1.97 16.55
CA TYR A 299 8.69 2.24 17.39
C TYR A 299 9.10 2.85 18.72
N GLY A 300 8.54 4.02 19.04
CA GLY A 300 8.60 4.63 20.36
C GLY A 300 7.32 4.37 21.16
N ASP A 301 7.12 5.19 22.19
CA ASP A 301 5.90 5.22 23.01
C ASP A 301 5.63 6.67 23.50
N GLN A 302 4.68 6.81 24.43
CA GLN A 302 4.27 8.10 25.00
C GLN A 302 5.43 8.94 25.60
N ASN A 303 6.46 8.29 26.13
CA ASN A 303 7.57 8.93 26.85
C ASN A 303 8.95 8.65 26.24
N THR A 304 9.00 7.81 25.20
CA THR A 304 10.25 7.37 24.57
C THR A 304 10.18 7.56 23.07
N ALA A 305 11.10 8.35 22.50
CA ALA A 305 11.22 8.47 21.05
C ALA A 305 11.66 7.11 20.43
N PRO A 306 11.25 6.80 19.19
CA PRO A 306 11.76 5.61 18.49
C PRO A 306 13.28 5.69 18.34
N ASP A 307 13.98 4.58 18.61
CA ASP A 307 15.42 4.45 18.34
C ASP A 307 15.64 4.26 16.84
N ILE A 308 16.17 5.30 16.18
CA ILE A 308 16.45 5.33 14.75
C ILE A 308 17.92 5.04 14.40
N SER A 309 18.74 4.56 15.34
CA SER A 309 20.18 4.31 15.14
C SER A 309 20.50 3.30 14.02
N ASN A 310 19.53 2.45 13.68
CA ASN A 310 19.61 1.46 12.60
C ASN A 310 19.05 1.96 11.26
N VAL A 311 18.42 3.14 11.20
CA VAL A 311 17.93 3.74 9.95
C VAL A 311 19.09 4.42 9.25
N ARG A 312 19.42 3.98 8.03
CA ARG A 312 20.56 4.47 7.25
C ARG A 312 20.23 4.48 5.76
N ASN A 313 20.86 5.39 5.03
CA ASN A 313 20.74 5.45 3.58
C ASN A 313 21.11 4.11 2.93
N GLY A 314 20.22 3.63 2.10
CA GLY A 314 20.40 2.42 1.30
C GLY A 314 20.37 1.13 2.09
N VAL A 315 19.91 1.13 3.35
CA VAL A 315 19.89 -0.06 4.21
C VAL A 315 18.46 -0.42 4.60
N GLY A 316 18.16 -1.70 4.56
CA GLY A 316 16.90 -2.30 4.98
C GLY A 316 16.76 -3.65 4.31
N GLU A 317 16.11 -4.60 4.94
CA GLU A 317 16.29 -6.02 4.59
C GLU A 317 15.66 -6.36 3.25
N SER A 318 14.52 -5.74 2.94
CA SER A 318 13.89 -5.85 1.62
C SER A 318 14.69 -5.12 0.54
N TRP A 319 15.37 -4.03 0.91
CA TRP A 319 16.26 -3.28 0.03
C TRP A 319 17.54 -4.05 -0.26
N ASP A 320 18.12 -4.70 0.74
CA ASP A 320 19.32 -5.52 0.64
C ASP A 320 19.06 -6.76 -0.23
N LEU A 321 17.91 -7.42 -0.06
CA LEU A 321 17.44 -8.47 -0.96
C LEU A 321 17.36 -7.96 -2.41
N TRP A 322 16.72 -6.81 -2.62
CA TRP A 322 16.61 -6.23 -3.96
C TRP A 322 17.98 -5.88 -4.55
N LYS A 323 18.89 -5.31 -3.76
CA LYS A 323 20.28 -5.01 -4.18
C LYS A 323 21.03 -6.26 -4.59
N ASN A 324 20.90 -7.34 -3.83
CA ASN A 324 21.54 -8.62 -4.16
C ASN A 324 21.00 -9.23 -5.48
N ILE A 325 19.71 -9.04 -5.77
CA ILE A 325 19.12 -9.43 -7.05
C ILE A 325 19.58 -8.49 -8.17
N ALA A 326 19.50 -7.18 -7.97
CA ALA A 326 19.89 -6.17 -8.94
C ALA A 326 21.36 -6.28 -9.38
N ALA A 327 22.25 -6.67 -8.46
CA ALA A 327 23.66 -6.92 -8.75
C ALA A 327 23.89 -8.09 -9.75
N GLN A 328 22.90 -8.98 -9.94
CA GLN A 328 22.97 -10.08 -10.90
C GLN A 328 22.50 -9.67 -12.32
N ALA A 329 21.96 -8.45 -12.48
CA ALA A 329 21.49 -7.95 -13.77
C ALA A 329 22.67 -7.64 -14.72
N LYS A 330 22.53 -7.97 -16.01
CA LYS A 330 23.54 -7.61 -17.04
C LYS A 330 23.24 -6.26 -17.71
N HIS A 331 21.98 -5.86 -17.71
CA HIS A 331 21.43 -4.69 -18.40
C HIS A 331 20.48 -3.87 -17.50
N GLY A 332 20.54 -4.06 -16.19
CA GLY A 332 19.67 -3.36 -15.23
C GLY A 332 18.22 -3.87 -15.22
N GLU A 333 17.95 -5.04 -15.79
CA GLU A 333 16.61 -5.61 -15.94
C GLU A 333 15.88 -5.91 -14.62
N TYR A 334 16.60 -5.90 -13.50
CA TYR A 334 16.04 -6.11 -12.16
C TYR A 334 15.85 -4.81 -11.38
N GLY A 335 16.00 -3.65 -12.05
CA GLY A 335 15.77 -2.33 -11.47
C GLY A 335 16.95 -1.77 -10.67
N ASN A 336 16.77 -0.55 -10.17
CA ASN A 336 17.77 0.16 -9.38
C ASN A 336 17.19 0.56 -8.01
N PRO A 337 17.42 -0.22 -6.94
CA PRO A 337 16.89 0.07 -5.60
C PRO A 337 17.40 1.41 -5.02
N ASP A 338 18.59 1.86 -5.41
CA ASP A 338 19.18 3.08 -4.85
C ASP A 338 18.39 4.34 -5.23
N ASN A 339 17.60 4.32 -6.31
CA ASN A 339 16.70 5.42 -6.66
C ASN A 339 15.59 5.65 -5.61
N PHE A 340 15.34 4.69 -4.72
CA PHE A 340 14.23 4.73 -3.75
C PHE A 340 14.68 4.77 -2.29
N CYS A 341 15.84 4.19 -1.97
CA CYS A 341 16.27 4.01 -0.58
C CYS A 341 17.55 4.77 -0.21
N SER A 342 18.18 5.51 -1.14
CA SER A 342 19.47 6.17 -0.89
C SER A 342 19.41 7.48 -0.09
N ASP A 343 18.22 8.03 0.13
CA ASP A 343 17.99 9.24 0.94
C ASP A 343 16.79 9.00 1.88
N PHE A 344 17.08 8.52 3.09
CA PHE A 344 16.04 8.22 4.06
C PHE A 344 15.40 9.51 4.61
N GLU A 345 16.10 10.64 4.64
CA GLU A 345 15.52 11.90 5.13
C GLU A 345 14.43 12.41 4.17
N ALA A 346 14.65 12.28 2.87
CA ALA A 346 13.68 12.66 1.85
C ALA A 346 12.50 11.68 1.68
N THR A 347 12.62 10.45 2.17
CA THR A 347 11.67 9.34 1.94
C THR A 347 11.04 8.76 3.20
N ASN A 348 11.41 9.27 4.38
CA ASN A 348 10.83 8.88 5.66
C ASN A 348 9.72 9.83 6.10
N TRP A 349 8.80 9.31 6.91
CA TRP A 349 7.77 10.09 7.59
C TRP A 349 7.41 9.42 8.91
N MET A 350 6.90 10.20 9.86
CA MET A 350 6.52 9.70 11.18
C MET A 350 5.00 9.65 11.31
N SER A 351 4.48 8.52 11.79
CA SER A 351 3.11 8.39 12.27
C SER A 351 3.05 8.23 13.78
N ALA A 352 1.92 8.61 14.36
CA ALA A 352 1.59 8.34 15.76
C ALA A 352 0.13 7.91 15.86
N THR A 353 -0.13 6.83 16.60
CA THR A 353 -1.48 6.42 16.95
C THR A 353 -1.78 6.92 18.36
N ILE A 354 -2.76 7.80 18.49
CA ILE A 354 -3.14 8.39 19.78
C ILE A 354 -4.45 7.77 20.23
N GLN A 355 -4.43 7.11 21.40
CA GLN A 355 -5.63 6.62 22.06
C GLN A 355 -5.96 7.52 23.25
N THR A 356 -7.21 7.96 23.36
CA THR A 356 -7.64 8.79 24.49
C THR A 356 -9.07 8.48 24.90
N LYS A 357 -9.34 8.65 26.21
CA LYS A 357 -10.68 8.70 26.81
C LYS A 357 -10.98 10.08 27.41
N ASP A 358 -10.10 11.05 27.16
CA ASP A 358 -10.19 12.40 27.69
C ASP A 358 -11.30 13.16 26.96
N GLU A 359 -12.31 13.59 27.71
CA GLU A 359 -13.48 14.28 27.16
C GLU A 359 -13.13 15.67 26.59
N GLU A 360 -12.09 16.34 27.06
CA GLU A 360 -11.67 17.63 26.49
C GLU A 360 -11.07 17.44 25.11
N ILE A 361 -10.23 16.41 24.93
CA ILE A 361 -9.68 16.06 23.61
C ILE A 361 -10.81 15.64 22.67
N ILE A 362 -11.72 14.77 23.13
CA ILE A 362 -12.86 14.32 22.32
C ILE A 362 -13.75 15.49 21.90
N LYS A 363 -14.07 16.42 22.81
CA LYS A 363 -14.84 17.63 22.48
C LYS A 363 -14.16 18.50 21.43
N LYS A 364 -12.82 18.60 21.45
CA LYS A 364 -12.06 19.33 20.42
C LYS A 364 -12.13 18.63 19.06
N ILE A 365 -12.01 17.29 19.04
CA ILE A 365 -12.19 16.49 17.81
C ILE A 365 -13.58 16.72 17.23
N ILE A 366 -14.64 16.60 18.05
CA ILE A 366 -16.02 16.89 17.64
C ILE A 366 -16.16 18.33 17.13
N GLY A 367 -15.51 19.29 17.80
CA GLY A 367 -15.48 20.68 17.37
C GLY A 367 -14.94 20.89 15.95
N VAL A 368 -14.02 20.03 15.50
CA VAL A 368 -13.44 20.06 14.15
C VAL A 368 -14.29 19.23 13.17
N CYS A 369 -14.47 17.94 13.43
CA CYS A 369 -15.10 17.01 12.47
C CYS A 369 -16.63 17.02 12.51
N LYS A 370 -17.24 17.65 13.52
CA LYS A 370 -18.69 17.78 13.73
C LYS A 370 -19.43 16.46 13.97
N ARG A 371 -18.72 15.39 14.33
CA ARG A 371 -19.27 14.06 14.63
C ARG A 371 -18.62 13.47 15.88
N ASP A 372 -19.38 12.71 16.65
CA ASP A 372 -18.87 12.02 17.83
C ASP A 372 -18.14 10.72 17.41
N PRO A 373 -16.82 10.58 17.67
CA PRO A 373 -16.07 9.37 17.30
C PRO A 373 -16.56 8.09 17.98
N ARG A 374 -17.39 8.20 19.03
CA ARG A 374 -17.93 7.06 19.78
C ARG A 374 -19.18 6.45 19.15
N GLU A 375 -19.76 7.09 18.13
CA GLU A 375 -20.95 6.57 17.43
C GLU A 375 -20.67 5.33 16.56
N GLY A 376 -19.38 4.98 16.36
CA GLY A 376 -18.99 3.82 15.55
C GLY A 376 -19.25 4.01 14.06
N LYS A 377 -19.22 5.26 13.60
CA LYS A 377 -19.43 5.69 12.20
C LYS A 377 -18.28 6.56 11.71
N VAL A 378 -18.33 6.96 10.44
CA VAL A 378 -17.40 7.93 9.84
C VAL A 378 -17.25 9.15 10.76
N THR A 379 -16.03 9.38 11.26
CA THR A 379 -15.72 10.53 12.13
C THR A 379 -15.24 11.73 11.31
N THR A 380 -13.97 11.75 10.91
CA THR A 380 -13.37 12.87 10.15
C THR A 380 -13.63 12.80 8.64
N GLY A 381 -13.97 11.61 8.13
CA GLY A 381 -14.17 11.38 6.70
C GLY A 381 -12.87 11.22 5.91
N GLY A 382 -11.75 10.96 6.57
CA GLY A 382 -10.39 11.06 6.03
C GLY A 382 -9.52 11.96 6.90
N ILE A 383 -8.33 12.32 6.42
CA ILE A 383 -7.41 13.19 7.16
C ILE A 383 -7.94 14.63 7.32
N VAL A 384 -7.64 15.27 8.46
CA VAL A 384 -7.82 16.73 8.61
C VAL A 384 -6.44 17.36 8.59
N THR A 385 -6.17 18.19 7.58
CA THR A 385 -4.86 18.85 7.43
C THR A 385 -4.77 20.12 8.26
N VAL A 386 -3.76 20.26 9.11
CA VAL A 386 -3.43 21.55 9.75
C VAL A 386 -2.63 22.37 8.75
N LYS A 387 -3.22 23.41 8.17
CA LYS A 387 -2.63 24.15 7.05
C LYS A 387 -1.43 25.01 7.47
N ASP A 388 -1.45 25.51 8.70
CA ASP A 388 -0.47 26.43 9.27
C ASP A 388 0.52 25.75 10.23
N SER A 389 0.60 24.41 10.22
CA SER A 389 1.65 23.67 10.93
C SER A 389 3.00 23.82 10.21
N THR A 390 4.05 24.13 10.97
CA THR A 390 5.43 24.34 10.49
C THR A 390 6.15 23.05 10.15
#